data_AF-A0A2R3N2H4-F1
#
_entry.id   AF-A0A2R3N2H4-F1
#
_cell.length_a   1.000
_cell.length_b   1.000
_cell.length_c   1.000
_cell.angle_alpha   90.00
_cell.angle_beta   90.00
_cell.angle_gamma   90.00
#
_symmetry.space_group_name_H-M   'P 1'
#
loop_
_entity.id
_entity.type
_entity.pdbx_description
1 polymer ?
#
loop_
_entity_poly.entity_id
_entity_poly.type
_entity_poly.pdbx_seq_one_letter_code
_entity_poly.pdbx_strand_id
1 'polypeptide(L)'
;MRRYAYLKEPVKTNKKDYIYKIMLYQTKKDGVSLFMYCQKDAVQCSFDDWYENIEDVYEDWNEFIDENGWIDFDDPLPHCQHDAFLPIRVKGRDTGKPQWGKLEILENGKWKDYIPD
;
A
#
# COMPACT_ATOMS: atom_id res chain seq x y z
N MET A 1 3.39 -7.55 -8.87
CA MET A 1 4.66 -6.86 -8.60
C MET A 1 4.34 -5.75 -7.65
N ARG A 2 5.06 -5.68 -6.53
CA ARG A 2 4.89 -4.65 -5.53
C ARG A 2 6.23 -4.03 -5.19
N ARG A 3 6.28 -2.70 -5.24
CA ARG A 3 7.46 -1.91 -4.90
C ARG A 3 7.05 -0.76 -4.02
N TYR A 4 7.93 -0.34 -3.13
CA TYR A 4 7.73 0.88 -2.36
C TYR A 4 8.99 1.74 -2.35
N ALA A 5 8.81 3.01 -2.05
CA ALA A 5 9.90 3.96 -1.95
C ALA A 5 9.60 5.01 -0.88
N TYR A 6 10.64 5.46 -0.19
CA TYR A 6 10.57 6.64 0.66
C TYR A 6 10.88 7.89 -0.15
N LEU A 7 10.26 9.01 0.23
CA LEU A 7 10.49 10.29 -0.43
C LEU A 7 11.64 11.05 0.26
N LYS A 8 12.47 11.73 -0.54
CA LYS A 8 13.56 12.63 -0.08
C LYS A 8 13.01 13.67 0.91
N GLU A 9 11.90 14.29 0.53
CA GLU A 9 11.15 15.23 1.33
C GLU A 9 9.65 14.90 1.25
N PRO A 10 8.86 15.18 2.30
CA PRO A 10 7.43 14.89 2.26
C PRO A 10 6.69 15.72 1.20
N VAL A 11 5.91 15.07 0.34
CA VAL A 11 5.13 15.73 -0.72
C VAL A 11 3.77 16.14 -0.18
N LYS A 12 3.42 17.43 -0.28
CA LYS A 12 2.16 17.95 0.23
C LYS A 12 0.99 17.52 -0.68
N THR A 13 -0.01 16.85 -0.11
CA THR A 13 -1.19 16.38 -0.87
C THR A 13 -2.42 17.28 -0.67
N ASN A 14 -2.59 17.84 0.52
CA ASN A 14 -3.69 18.76 0.81
C ASN A 14 -3.28 19.82 1.83
N LYS A 15 -4.24 20.51 2.46
CA LYS A 15 -3.93 21.57 3.42
C LYS A 15 -3.19 21.08 4.68
N LYS A 16 -3.35 19.81 5.04
CA LYS A 16 -2.90 19.23 6.31
C LYS A 16 -1.93 18.06 6.15
N ASP A 17 -2.11 17.26 5.10
CA ASP A 17 -1.40 15.99 4.96
C ASP A 17 -0.21 16.07 4.00
N TYR A 18 0.78 15.24 4.30
CA TYR A 18 2.03 15.08 3.56
C TYR A 18 2.28 13.60 3.34
N ILE A 19 2.76 13.24 2.15
CA ILE A 19 3.14 11.87 1.79
C ILE A 19 4.61 11.67 2.11
N TYR A 20 4.95 10.57 2.75
CA TYR A 20 6.33 10.24 3.14
C TYR A 20 6.87 8.98 2.44
N LYS A 21 5.97 8.11 2.00
CA LYS A 21 6.25 6.83 1.34
C LYS A 21 5.16 6.57 0.31
N ILE A 22 5.52 5.89 -0.76
CA ILE A 22 4.60 5.40 -1.79
C ILE A 22 4.82 3.91 -2.02
N MET A 23 3.78 3.22 -2.46
CA MET A 23 3.82 1.81 -2.88
C MET A 23 3.08 1.68 -4.21
N LEU A 24 3.73 1.13 -5.23
CA LEU A 24 3.05 0.70 -6.44
C LEU A 24 2.69 -0.79 -6.34
N TYR A 25 1.54 -1.14 -6.89
CA TYR A 25 1.12 -2.52 -7.09
C TYR A 25 0.60 -2.68 -8.52
N GLN A 26 1.34 -3.45 -9.31
CA GLN A 26 0.97 -3.80 -10.67
C GLN A 26 0.47 -5.25 -10.72
N THR A 27 -0.74 -5.42 -11.26
CA THR A 27 -1.25 -6.75 -11.61
C THR A 27 -1.03 -7.01 -13.09
N LYS A 28 -1.09 -8.29 -13.52
CA LYS A 28 -0.87 -8.66 -14.93
C LYS A 28 -1.98 -8.17 -15.88
N LYS A 29 -3.12 -7.73 -15.36
CA LYS A 29 -4.33 -7.43 -16.16
C LYS A 29 -4.90 -6.04 -15.93
N ASP A 30 -4.64 -5.46 -14.75
CA ASP A 30 -5.22 -4.20 -14.31
C ASP A 30 -4.06 -3.28 -13.93
N GLY A 31 -3.92 -2.15 -14.65
CA GLY A 31 -2.85 -1.14 -14.65
C GLY A 31 -1.89 -1.12 -13.45
N VAL A 32 -1.74 0.04 -12.82
CA VAL A 32 -0.87 0.21 -11.65
C VAL A 32 -1.62 1.00 -10.60
N SER A 33 -1.85 0.39 -9.44
CA SER A 33 -2.32 1.13 -8.27
C SER A 33 -1.12 1.77 -7.58
N LEU A 34 -1.21 3.06 -7.29
CA LEU A 34 -0.26 3.78 -6.46
C LEU A 34 -0.90 4.10 -5.12
N PHE A 35 -0.27 3.70 -4.03
CA PHE A 35 -0.70 3.93 -2.67
C PHE A 35 0.25 4.91 -1.98
N MET A 36 -0.30 5.91 -1.30
CA MET A 36 0.45 7.00 -0.67
C MET A 36 0.21 7.01 0.85
N TYR A 37 1.29 7.19 1.61
CA TYR A 37 1.29 7.00 3.07
C TYR A 37 1.67 8.30 3.78
N CYS A 38 0.81 8.75 4.69
CA CYS A 38 1.03 9.99 5.47
C CYS A 38 2.00 9.86 6.65
N GLN A 39 2.56 8.67 6.87
CA GLN A 39 3.61 8.42 7.87
C GLN A 39 4.60 7.40 7.32
N LYS A 40 5.85 7.43 7.80
CA LYS A 40 6.90 6.51 7.33
C LYS A 40 6.63 5.05 7.72
N ASP A 41 6.04 4.84 8.88
CA ASP A 41 5.68 3.56 9.50
C ASP A 41 4.22 3.15 9.26
N ALA A 42 3.44 3.96 8.53
CA ALA A 42 2.06 3.61 8.19
C ALA A 42 2.00 2.25 7.48
N VAL A 43 1.10 1.40 8.01
CA VAL A 43 0.84 0.06 7.51
C VAL A 43 -0.10 0.07 6.31
N GLN A 44 -1.13 0.92 6.35
CA GLN A 44 -2.15 1.07 5.31
C GLN A 44 -2.07 2.45 4.65
N CYS A 45 -2.53 2.57 3.40
CA CYS A 45 -2.43 3.82 2.68
C CYS A 45 -3.43 4.87 3.19
N SER A 46 -3.08 6.14 2.99
CA SER A 46 -3.98 7.26 3.26
C SER A 46 -4.70 7.74 2.00
N PHE A 47 -4.04 7.59 0.85
CA PHE A 47 -4.57 7.95 -0.46
C PHE A 47 -4.14 6.90 -1.48
N ASP A 48 -4.93 6.78 -2.54
CA ASP A 48 -4.65 5.95 -3.69
C ASP A 48 -4.81 6.72 -5.00
N ASP A 49 -4.12 6.25 -6.02
CA ASP A 49 -4.26 6.68 -7.40
C ASP A 49 -4.10 5.48 -8.34
N TRP A 50 -4.46 5.66 -9.60
CA TRP A 50 -4.37 4.62 -10.62
C TRP A 50 -3.71 5.15 -11.89
N TYR A 51 -2.77 4.37 -12.41
CA TYR A 51 -2.04 4.62 -13.63
C TYR A 51 -2.29 3.48 -14.63
N GLU A 52 -2.23 3.79 -15.92
CA GLU A 52 -2.39 2.77 -16.96
C GLU A 52 -1.15 1.86 -17.03
N ASN A 53 0.03 2.45 -16.87
CA ASN A 53 1.32 1.76 -16.97
C ASN A 53 2.28 2.19 -15.84
N ILE A 54 3.41 1.49 -15.73
CA ILE A 54 4.38 1.74 -14.64
C ILE A 54 5.34 2.87 -14.98
N GLU A 55 5.53 3.13 -16.26
CA GLU A 55 6.37 4.20 -16.78
C GLU A 55 5.85 5.57 -16.34
N ASP A 56 4.53 5.79 -16.37
CA ASP A 56 3.90 7.03 -15.89
C ASP A 56 4.12 7.24 -14.38
N VAL A 57 4.07 6.17 -13.58
CA VAL A 57 4.40 6.24 -12.13
C VAL A 57 5.86 6.66 -11.95
N TYR A 58 6.77 6.12 -12.75
CA TYR A 58 8.18 6.45 -12.66
C TYR A 58 8.49 7.86 -13.13
N GLU A 59 7.80 8.36 -14.16
CA GLU A 59 7.91 9.73 -14.62
C GLU A 59 7.50 10.71 -13.52
N ASP A 60 6.34 10.48 -12.89
CA ASP A 60 5.80 11.35 -11.86
C ASP A 60 6.58 11.33 -10.54
N TRP A 61 7.12 10.16 -10.14
CA TRP A 61 7.59 9.98 -8.76
C TRP A 61 9.10 9.81 -8.59
N ASN A 62 9.86 9.41 -9.61
CA ASN A 62 11.28 9.06 -9.42
C ASN A 62 12.13 10.23 -8.92
N GLU A 63 11.81 11.47 -9.28
CA GLU A 63 12.56 12.63 -8.80
C GLU A 63 12.40 12.88 -7.29
N PHE A 64 11.31 12.39 -6.69
CA PHE A 64 11.01 12.55 -5.27
C PHE A 64 11.58 11.43 -4.39
N ILE A 65 11.98 10.30 -4.97
CA ILE A 65 12.42 9.11 -4.23
C ILE A 65 13.83 9.27 -3.69
N ASP A 66 14.04 8.89 -2.43
CA ASP A 66 15.35 8.98 -1.78
C ASP A 66 16.43 8.09 -2.41
N GLU A 67 17.66 8.19 -1.91
CA GLU A 67 18.80 7.45 -2.43
C GLU A 67 18.67 5.91 -2.35
N ASN A 68 17.73 5.38 -1.56
CA ASN A 68 17.49 3.94 -1.50
C ASN A 68 16.72 3.43 -2.72
N GLY A 69 16.05 4.32 -3.46
CA GLY A 69 15.30 3.96 -4.65
C GLY A 69 14.06 3.12 -4.35
N TRP A 70 13.59 2.42 -5.38
CA TRP A 70 12.49 1.47 -5.26
C TRP A 70 12.94 0.17 -4.60
N ILE A 71 12.18 -0.30 -3.62
CA ILE A 71 12.42 -1.53 -2.89
C ILE A 71 11.32 -2.54 -3.26
N ASP A 72 11.74 -3.67 -3.82
CA ASP A 72 10.85 -4.81 -4.11
C ASP A 72 10.39 -5.49 -2.81
N PHE A 73 9.13 -5.92 -2.78
CA PHE A 73 8.60 -6.73 -1.67
C PHE A 73 7.44 -7.61 -2.12
N ASP A 74 7.10 -8.59 -1.28
CA ASP A 74 6.16 -9.65 -1.64
C ASP A 74 4.76 -9.12 -1.97
N ASP A 75 4.14 -9.75 -2.97
CA ASP A 75 2.72 -9.56 -3.28
C ASP A 75 1.86 -9.96 -2.06
N PRO A 76 0.68 -9.33 -1.86
CA PRO A 76 -0.18 -9.63 -0.72
C PRO A 76 -0.66 -11.09 -0.74
N LEU A 77 -0.81 -11.68 0.45
CA LEU A 77 -1.44 -13.00 0.58
C LEU A 77 -2.89 -12.97 0.06
N PRO A 78 -3.46 -14.12 -0.33
CA PRO A 78 -4.84 -14.18 -0.78
C PRO A 78 -5.82 -13.47 0.19
N HIS A 79 -6.72 -12.67 -0.39
CA HIS A 79 -7.71 -11.86 0.32
C HIS A 79 -7.16 -10.70 1.16
N CYS A 80 -5.84 -10.54 1.27
CA CYS A 80 -5.24 -9.39 1.95
C CYS A 80 -5.41 -8.10 1.14
N GLN A 81 -5.33 -6.99 1.87
CA GLN A 81 -5.34 -5.65 1.32
C GLN A 81 -4.07 -5.41 0.50
N HIS A 82 -4.22 -4.81 -0.68
CA HIS A 82 -3.09 -4.58 -1.59
C HIS A 82 -2.23 -3.40 -1.13
N ASP A 83 -2.85 -2.44 -0.46
CA ASP A 83 -2.30 -1.22 0.13
C ASP A 83 -1.68 -1.41 1.52
N ALA A 84 -1.69 -2.65 2.04
CA ALA A 84 -1.12 -2.95 3.35
C ALA A 84 0.28 -3.58 3.24
N PHE A 85 1.21 -3.12 4.09
CA PHE A 85 2.54 -3.75 4.26
C PHE A 85 2.49 -5.04 5.07
N LEU A 86 1.47 -5.20 5.91
CA LEU A 86 1.23 -6.38 6.73
C LEU A 86 0.12 -7.25 6.14
N PRO A 87 0.08 -8.57 6.45
CA PRO A 87 -0.97 -9.47 5.95
C PRO A 87 -2.29 -9.20 6.66
N ILE A 88 -2.96 -8.12 6.26
CA ILE A 88 -4.23 -7.63 6.80
C ILE A 88 -5.33 -7.88 5.79
N ARG A 89 -6.49 -8.36 6.25
CA ARG A 89 -7.67 -8.57 5.42
C ARG A 89 -8.95 -8.19 6.15
N VAL A 90 -10.03 -8.06 5.38
CA VAL A 90 -11.39 -7.95 5.95
C VAL A 90 -11.79 -9.31 6.52
N LYS A 91 -12.27 -9.33 7.75
CA LYS A 91 -12.68 -10.56 8.44
C LYS A 91 -13.76 -11.30 7.64
N GLY A 92 -13.56 -12.60 7.41
CA GLY A 92 -14.47 -13.45 6.65
C GLY A 92 -14.43 -13.27 5.13
N ARG A 93 -13.50 -12.48 4.57
CA ARG A 93 -13.35 -12.31 3.11
C ARG A 93 -12.97 -13.61 2.40
N ASP A 94 -12.18 -14.46 3.05
CA ASP A 94 -11.79 -15.80 2.58
C ASP A 94 -12.97 -16.78 2.49
N THR A 95 -14.01 -16.58 3.29
CA THR A 95 -15.22 -17.41 3.29
C THR A 95 -16.38 -16.81 2.48
N GLY A 96 -16.14 -15.70 1.77
CA GLY A 96 -17.17 -14.98 1.02
C GLY A 96 -18.20 -14.25 1.89
N LYS A 97 -17.92 -14.07 3.18
CA LYS A 97 -18.80 -13.39 4.16
C LYS A 97 -18.06 -12.22 4.82
N PRO A 98 -17.70 -11.18 4.06
CA PRO A 98 -16.90 -10.07 4.57
C PRO A 98 -17.67 -9.29 5.66
N GLN A 99 -17.00 -9.06 6.79
CA GLN A 99 -17.44 -8.12 7.81
C GLN A 99 -16.76 -6.78 7.56
N TRP A 100 -17.33 -5.97 6.66
CA TRP A 100 -16.77 -4.67 6.29
C TRP A 100 -16.50 -3.78 7.52
N GLY A 101 -15.36 -3.10 7.51
CA GLY A 101 -14.88 -2.29 8.64
C GLY A 101 -14.24 -3.09 9.78
N LYS A 102 -14.25 -4.43 9.73
CA LYS A 102 -13.54 -5.29 10.69
C LYS A 102 -12.36 -5.97 10.02
N LEU A 103 -11.17 -5.70 10.53
CA LEU A 103 -9.92 -6.21 9.98
C LEU A 103 -9.35 -7.32 10.86
N GLU A 104 -8.57 -8.20 10.22
CA GLU A 104 -7.75 -9.19 10.88
C GLU A 104 -6.35 -9.23 10.27
N ILE A 105 -5.35 -9.51 11.09
CA ILE A 105 -3.93 -9.64 10.72
C ILE A 105 -3.46 -11.09 10.96
N LEU A 106 -2.63 -11.61 10.07
CA LEU A 106 -2.00 -12.92 10.23
C LEU A 106 -0.73 -12.81 11.08
N GLU A 107 -0.76 -13.42 12.26
CA GLU A 107 0.39 -13.50 13.16
C GLU A 107 0.61 -14.94 13.62
N ASN A 108 1.83 -15.45 13.50
CA ASN A 108 2.18 -16.82 13.93
C ASN A 108 1.22 -17.88 13.37
N GLY A 109 0.81 -17.72 12.11
CA GLY A 109 -0.10 -18.63 11.41
C GLY A 109 -1.57 -18.55 11.86
N LYS A 110 -1.96 -17.56 12.67
CA LYS A 110 -3.34 -17.36 13.13
C LYS A 110 -3.84 -15.95 12.83
N TRP A 111 -5.07 -15.87 12.34
CA TRP A 111 -5.78 -14.60 12.15
C TRP A 111 -6.28 -14.08 13.49
N LYS A 112 -5.99 -12.80 13.77
CA LYS A 112 -6.43 -12.08 14.96
C LYS A 112 -7.06 -10.76 14.56
N ASP A 113 -7.96 -10.23 15.39
CA ASP A 113 -8.54 -8.91 15.15
C ASP A 113 -7.43 -7.85 15.07
N TYR A 114 -7.53 -6.99 14.06
CA TYR A 114 -6.61 -5.88 13.82
C TYR A 114 -7.36 -4.57 14.02
N ILE A 115 -6.80 -3.71 14.87
CA ILE A 115 -7.27 -2.35 15.12
C ILE A 115 -6.18 -1.43 14.57
N PRO A 116 -6.44 -0.68 13.47
CA PRO A 116 -5.51 0.33 13.00
C PRO A 116 -5.24 1.36 14.10
N ASP A 117 -3.97 1.77 14.22
CA ASP A 117 -3.55 2.83 15.15
C ASP A 117 -4.14 4.21 14.78
#